data_AF-A0A080ZI98-F1
#
_entry.id   AF-A0A080ZI98-F1
#
_cell.length_a   1.000
_cell.length_b   1.000
_cell.length_c   1.000
_cell.angle_alpha   90.00
_cell.angle_beta   90.00
_cell.angle_gamma   90.00
#
_symmetry.space_group_name_H-M   'P 1'
#
loop_
_entity.id
_entity.type
_entity.pdbx_description
1 polymer ?
#
loop_
_entity_poly.entity_id
_entity_poly.type
_entity_poly.pdbx_seq_one_letter_code
_entity_poly.pdbx_strand_id
1 'polypeptide(L)' 'MKTYECSDITCSGGEGQKDTAVFLVEAGGTLKNAIIGKNQREGVHCDDHNFTTENVAIIKQLCMWRVMR' A
#
# COMPACT_ATOMS: atom_id res chain seq x y z
N MET A 1 -0.48 4.93 -15.63
CA MET A 1 -0.87 4.55 -14.25
C MET A 1 -1.01 5.83 -13.44
N LYS A 2 -1.96 5.89 -12.50
CA LYS A 2 -2.13 7.05 -11.60
C LYS A 2 -1.40 6.80 -10.29
N THR A 3 -0.85 7.86 -9.70
CA THR A 3 -0.18 7.81 -8.39
C THR A 3 -1.15 8.16 -7.28
N TYR A 4 -1.13 7.36 -6.22
CA TYR A 4 -1.98 7.48 -5.03
C TYR A 4 -1.10 7.48 -3.79
N GLU A 5 -1.35 8.40 -2.87
CA GLU A 5 -0.66 8.48 -1.59
C GLU A 5 -1.56 9.15 -0.56
N CYS A 6 -1.30 8.90 0.73
CA CYS A 6 -2.02 9.57 1.81
C CYS A 6 -1.54 11.02 1.91
N SER A 7 -2.48 11.97 2.00
CA SER A 7 -2.17 13.41 2.07
C SER A 7 -1.65 13.86 3.44
N ASP A 8 -1.97 13.10 4.48
CA ASP A 8 -1.78 13.40 5.91
C ASP A 8 -0.73 12.50 6.58
N ILE A 9 -0.19 11.52 5.85
CA ILE A 9 0.81 10.59 6.36
C ILE A 9 2.17 10.91 5.73
N THR A 10 3.17 11.11 6.57
CA THR A 10 4.57 11.07 6.14
C THR A 10 5.15 9.72 6.57
N CYS A 11 5.83 9.02 5.65
CA CYS A 11 6.49 7.77 5.98
C CYS A 11 7.56 7.98 7.06
N SER A 12 7.32 7.44 8.26
CA SER A 12 8.21 7.53 9.42
C SER A 12 8.80 6.18 9.83
N GLY A 13 8.54 5.12 9.06
CA GLY A 13 8.80 3.72 9.45
C GLY A 13 7.73 3.16 10.40
N GLY A 14 7.73 1.84 10.57
CA GLY A 14 6.74 1.09 11.33
C GLY A 14 5.74 0.33 10.44
N GLU A 15 5.06 -0.67 11.00
CA GLU A 15 3.97 -1.36 10.30
C GLU A 15 2.71 -0.49 10.36
N GLY A 16 2.05 -0.32 9.21
CA GLY A 16 0.72 0.27 9.16
C GLY A 16 -0.35 -0.75 9.49
N GLN A 17 -1.59 -0.27 9.56
CA GLN A 17 -2.81 -1.07 9.61
C GLN A 17 -3.80 -0.48 8.61
N LYS A 18 -5.02 -1.04 8.56
CA LYS A 18 -6.13 -0.62 7.72
C LYS A 18 -6.29 0.91 7.60
N ASP A 19 -6.23 1.64 8.72
CA ASP A 19 -6.47 3.09 8.77
C ASP A 19 -5.35 3.93 8.13
N THR A 20 -4.20 3.30 7.87
CA THR A 20 -3.01 3.94 7.29
C THR A 20 -2.65 3.39 5.90
N ALA A 21 -3.55 2.58 5.33
CA ALA A 21 -3.40 1.97 4.02
C ALA A 21 -3.77 2.95 2.90
N VAL A 22 -2.99 2.98 1.83
CA VAL A 22 -3.34 3.77 0.63
C VAL A 22 -4.52 3.14 -0.10
N PHE A 23 -4.61 1.81 -0.09
CA PHE A 23 -5.74 1.05 -0.63
C PHE A 23 -6.25 0.04 0.37
N LEU A 24 -7.58 0.01 0.52
CA LEU A 24 -8.30 -1.09 1.12
C LEU A 24 -8.93 -1.92 0.00
N VAL A 25 -8.59 -3.20 -0.06
CA VAL A 25 -9.14 -4.12 -1.05
C VAL A 25 -9.96 -5.17 -0.31
N GLU A 26 -11.26 -5.20 -0.60
CA GLU A 26 -12.16 -6.21 -0.07
C GLU A 26 -11.92 -7.58 -0.71
N ALA A 27 -12.49 -8.64 -0.13
CA ALA A 27 -12.42 -10.00 -0.68
C ALA A 27 -12.83 -10.03 -2.16
N GLY A 28 -11.99 -10.64 -3.01
CA GLY A 28 -12.20 -10.72 -4.45
C GLY A 28 -11.95 -9.42 -5.20
N GLY A 29 -11.53 -8.36 -4.51
CA GLY A 29 -11.15 -7.09 -5.12
C GLY A 29 -9.86 -7.20 -5.93
N THR A 30 -9.76 -6.38 -6.98
CA THR A 30 -8.58 -6.31 -7.85
C THR A 30 -8.05 -4.89 -7.89
N LEU A 31 -6.81 -4.71 -7.44
CA LEU A 31 -6.08 -3.45 -7.63
C LEU A 31 -5.23 -3.55 -8.90
N LYS A 32 -5.47 -2.66 -9.86
CA LYS A 32 -4.73 -2.65 -11.13
C LYS A 32 -4.30 -1.27 -11.57
N ASN A 33 -3.13 -1.21 -12.23
CA ASN A 33 -2.60 -0.01 -12.88
C ASN A 33 -2.44 1.20 -11.94
N ALA A 34 -2.12 0.95 -10.66
CA ALA A 34 -1.92 1.95 -9.62
C ALA A 34 -0.43 2.08 -9.27
N ILE A 35 0.00 3.31 -9.02
CA ILE A 35 1.30 3.60 -8.43
C ILE A 35 1.04 4.07 -7.00
N ILE A 36 1.70 3.46 -6.01
CA ILE A 36 1.66 3.92 -4.62
C ILE A 36 2.83 4.87 -4.40
N GLY A 37 2.52 6.10 -3.98
CA GLY A 37 3.47 7.17 -3.74
C GLY A 37 4.30 6.95 -2.48
N LYS A 38 5.11 7.96 -2.14
CA LYS A 38 6.10 7.86 -1.06
C LYS A 38 5.48 7.94 0.34
N ASN A 39 4.32 8.59 0.43
CA ASN A 39 3.58 8.81 1.65
C ASN A 39 2.63 7.65 1.90
N GLN A 40 3.21 6.51 2.28
CA GLN A 40 2.51 5.27 2.56
C GLN A 40 3.10 4.60 3.81
N ARG A 41 2.22 4.26 4.76
CA ARG A 41 2.57 3.44 5.94
C ARG A 41 2.25 1.99 5.67
N GLU A 42 1.05 1.73 5.16
CA GLU A 42 0.65 0.47 4.56
C GLU A 42 0.30 0.74 3.08
N GLY A 43 0.83 -0.07 2.17
CA GLY A 43 0.65 0.17 0.74
C GLY A 43 -0.73 -0.29 0.27
N VAL A 44 -1.06 -1.54 0.58
CA VAL A 44 -2.32 -2.19 0.24
C VAL A 44 -2.68 -3.08 1.41
N HIS A 45 -3.80 -2.80 2.05
CA HIS A 45 -4.33 -3.64 3.12
C HIS A 45 -5.50 -4.47 2.59
N CYS A 46 -5.45 -5.76 2.87
CA CYS A 46 -6.47 -6.73 2.52
C CYS A 46 -6.82 -7.52 3.78
N ASP A 47 -8.07 -7.43 4.22
CA ASP A 47 -8.55 -8.19 5.39
C ASP A 47 -8.71 -9.69 5.07
N ASP A 48 -8.78 -10.04 3.79
CA ASP A 48 -9.01 -11.40 3.30
C ASP A 48 -7.87 -11.91 2.42
N HIS A 49 -7.72 -13.24 2.37
CA HIS A 49 -6.64 -13.94 1.66
C HIS A 49 -6.81 -13.97 0.13
N ASN A 50 -7.96 -13.55 -0.40
CA ASN A 50 -8.31 -13.66 -1.81
C ASN A 50 -8.37 -12.28 -2.49
N PHE A 51 -7.23 -11.61 -2.64
CA PHE A 51 -7.12 -10.40 -3.46
C PHE A 51 -6.09 -10.58 -4.57
N THR A 52 -6.27 -9.84 -5.67
CA THR A 52 -5.33 -9.85 -6.79
C THR A 52 -4.77 -8.46 -7.02
N THR A 53 -3.45 -8.37 -7.15
CA THR A 53 -2.76 -7.15 -7.59
C THR A 53 -2.14 -7.38 -8.96
N GLU A 54 -2.51 -6.55 -9.93
CA GLU A 54 -1.98 -6.64 -11.29
C GLU A 54 -1.36 -5.31 -11.70
N ASN A 55 -0.08 -5.33 -12.08
CA ASN A 55 0.61 -4.14 -12.58
C ASN A 55 0.51 -2.96 -11.59
N VAL A 56 0.79 -3.25 -10.31
CA VAL A 56 0.87 -2.26 -9.22
C VAL A 56 2.35 -2.00 -8.93
N ALA A 57 2.74 -0.72 -8.90
CA ALA A 57 4.11 -0.31 -8.60
C ALA A 57 4.15 0.50 -7.31
N ILE A 58 5.02 0.14 -6.38
CA ILE A 58 5.24 0.90 -5.16
C ILE A 58 6.50 1.75 -5.34
N ILE A 59 6.36 3.07 -5.26
CA ILE A 59 7.50 3.97 -5.20
C ILE A 59 8.18 3.73 -3.86
N LYS A 60 9.34 3.07 -3.89
CA LYS A 60 10.08 2.70 -2.69
C LYS A 60 10.63 3.95 -1.98
N GLN A 61 9.82 4.55 -1.10
CA GLN A 61 10.34 5.09 0.15
C GLN A 61 10.21 3.97 1.18
N LEU A 62 11.33 3.62 1.81
CA LEU A 62 11.58 2.35 2.50
C LEU A 62 10.82 2.22 3.85
N CYS A 63 9.49 2.36 3.87
CA CYS A 63 8.71 2.40 5.11
C CYS A 63 8.65 1.06 5.84
N MET A 64 8.50 -0.05 5.11
CA MET A 64 8.37 -1.40 5.69
C MET A 64 9.45 -2.41 5.28
N TRP A 65 10.29 -2.12 4.27
CA TRP A 65 11.25 -3.13 3.73
C TRP A 65 12.45 -3.44 4.66
N ARG A 66 12.57 -2.86 5.86
CA ARG A 66 13.72 -3.13 6.75
C ARG A 66 13.51 -4.22 7.81
N VAL A 67 12.35 -4.88 7.86
CA VAL A 67 12.05 -5.86 8.95
C VAL A 67 11.92 -7.32 8.47
N MET A 68 11.97 -7.61 7.16
CA MET A 68 11.98 -8.99 6.65
C MET A 68 13.21 -9.30 5.79
N ARG A 69 14.40 -9.19 6.38
CA ARG A 69 15.55 -9.99 5.94
C ARG A 69 15.95 -10.94 7.05
#